data_AF-A0A7D5UMK9-F1
#
_entry.id   AF-A0A7D5UMK9-F1
#
_cell.length_a   1.000
_cell.length_b   1.000
_cell.length_c   1.000
_cell.angle_alpha   90.00
_cell.angle_beta   90.00
_cell.angle_gamma   90.00
#
_symmetry.space_group_name_H-M   'P 1'
#
loop_
_entity.id
_entity.type
_entity.pdbx_description
1 polymer ?
#
loop_
_entity_poly.entity_id
_entity_poly.type
_entity_poly.pdbx_seq_one_letter_code
_entity_poly.pdbx_strand_id
1 'polypeptide(L)'
;MPPLVTSLALLVIIVSVHQATLGCKNCIILGKEEKAMFRVHSDACQAQSQVDSKLLESLLNGELIDDPGLRKHVYCVLLKCKMIGKDGKLQKAAILGKMAPRVDGRNATKVLESCSEQKGDSPEDVAWNLFRCGYDKKALLFDYMPSGGGGDIDNNSN
;
A
#
# COMPACT_ATOMS: atom_id res chain seq x y z
N MET A 1 -0.69 51.26 52.48
CA MET A 1 -1.61 50.20 52.01
C MET A 1 -1.68 50.29 50.49
N PRO A 2 -1.05 49.35 49.78
CA PRO A 2 -1.81 48.50 48.86
C PRO A 2 -1.46 47.00 49.02
N PRO A 3 -2.39 46.09 48.67
CA PRO A 3 -2.27 44.67 49.00
C PRO A 3 -1.54 43.85 47.93
N LEU A 4 -0.81 42.84 48.41
CA LEU A 4 -0.49 41.62 47.67
C LEU A 4 -1.79 40.97 47.18
N VAL A 5 -1.86 40.66 45.89
CA VAL A 5 -2.64 39.53 45.37
C VAL A 5 -1.81 38.84 44.28
N THR A 6 -1.28 37.69 44.68
CA THR A 6 -0.67 36.68 43.84
C THR A 6 -1.70 36.12 42.87
N SER A 7 -1.49 36.30 41.56
CA SER A 7 -2.15 35.47 40.55
C SER A 7 -1.09 34.93 39.59
N LEU A 8 -0.81 33.64 39.75
CA LEU A 8 -0.26 32.75 38.75
C LEU A 8 -1.03 32.95 37.43
N ALA A 9 -0.46 33.65 36.48
CA ALA A 9 -0.89 33.56 35.10
C ALA A 9 -0.29 32.28 34.52
N LEU A 10 -1.06 31.19 34.59
CA LEU A 10 -0.77 29.95 33.89
C LEU A 10 -0.62 30.25 32.39
N LEU A 11 0.58 29.98 31.88
CA LEU A 11 0.90 29.90 30.46
C LEU A 11 -0.03 28.89 29.77
N VAL A 12 -1.10 29.37 29.13
CA VAL A 12 -1.80 28.58 28.12
C VAL A 12 -1.04 28.79 26.81
N ILE A 13 0.10 28.09 26.67
CA ILE A 13 0.68 27.86 25.36
C ILE A 13 -0.30 26.92 24.67
N ILE A 14 -1.17 27.48 23.82
CA ILE A 14 -1.93 26.68 22.86
C ILE A 14 -0.89 26.16 21.87
N VAL A 15 -0.20 25.08 22.24
CA VAL A 15 0.45 24.22 21.24
C VAL A 15 -0.73 23.61 20.52
N SER A 16 -1.15 24.23 19.43
CA SER A 16 -2.01 23.57 18.45
C SER A 16 -1.21 22.36 17.97
N VAL A 17 -1.40 21.23 18.63
CA VAL A 17 -1.00 19.93 18.14
C VAL A 17 -1.87 19.69 16.92
N HIS A 18 -1.52 20.31 15.79
CA HIS A 18 -1.82 19.74 14.50
C HIS A 18 -1.05 18.42 14.52
N GLN A 19 -1.75 17.36 14.93
CA GLN A 19 -1.33 16.04 14.50
C GLN A 19 -1.37 16.11 12.98
N ALA A 20 -0.21 16.33 12.38
CA ALA A 20 0.03 15.90 11.04
C ALA A 20 -0.05 14.37 11.12
N THR A 21 -1.28 13.85 11.05
CA THR A 21 -1.44 12.51 10.53
C THR A 21 -0.79 12.59 9.16
N LEU A 22 0.40 12.01 9.03
CA LEU A 22 1.02 11.69 7.76
C LEU A 22 0.20 10.55 7.14
N GLY A 23 -1.12 10.76 7.03
CA GLY A 23 -2.05 9.85 6.42
C GLY A 23 -1.68 9.80 4.96
N CYS A 24 -1.21 8.64 4.52
CA CYS A 24 -0.99 8.38 3.12
C CYS A 24 -2.33 8.51 2.39
N LYS A 25 -2.52 9.64 1.70
CA LYS A 25 -3.81 9.97 1.05
C LYS A 25 -4.21 8.94 -0.01
N ASN A 26 -3.25 8.22 -0.58
CA ASN A 26 -3.45 7.26 -1.66
C ASN A 26 -3.43 5.79 -1.20
N CYS A 27 -3.06 5.52 0.05
CA CYS A 27 -2.87 4.16 0.53
C CYS A 27 -4.20 3.44 0.66
N ILE A 28 -4.16 2.14 0.42
CA ILE A 28 -5.27 1.25 0.69
C ILE A 28 -4.99 0.56 2.02
N ILE A 29 -5.79 0.84 3.04
CA ILE A 29 -5.72 0.10 4.30
C ILE A 29 -6.43 -1.23 4.09
N LEU A 30 -5.67 -2.33 4.14
CA LEU A 30 -6.24 -3.66 4.03
C LEU A 30 -6.71 -4.17 5.40
N GLY A 31 -7.95 -4.62 5.46
CA GLY A 31 -8.49 -5.36 6.60
C GLY A 31 -7.81 -6.74 6.78
N LYS A 32 -8.05 -7.38 7.93
CA LYS A 32 -7.48 -8.71 8.25
C LYS A 32 -7.81 -9.76 7.18
N GLU A 33 -9.04 -9.77 6.69
CA GLU A 33 -9.50 -10.70 5.66
C GLU A 33 -8.79 -10.50 4.32
N GLU A 34 -8.62 -9.24 3.91
CA GLU A 34 -8.00 -8.89 2.63
C GLU A 34 -6.50 -9.21 2.63
N LYS A 35 -5.86 -8.99 3.78
CA LYS A 35 -4.48 -9.42 4.04
C LYS A 35 -4.35 -10.94 3.96
N ALA A 36 -5.27 -11.70 4.57
CA ALA A 36 -5.27 -13.15 4.50
C ALA A 36 -5.47 -13.66 3.06
N MET A 37 -6.40 -13.06 2.32
CA MET A 37 -6.65 -13.39 0.92
C MET A 37 -5.42 -13.11 0.03
N PHE A 38 -4.74 -11.98 0.24
CA PHE A 38 -3.50 -11.66 -0.46
C PHE A 38 -2.42 -12.72 -0.17
N ARG A 39 -2.26 -13.13 1.09
CA ARG A 39 -1.31 -14.20 1.48
C ARG A 39 -1.62 -15.51 0.78
N VAL A 40 -2.88 -15.96 0.80
CA VAL A 40 -3.30 -17.19 0.11
C VAL A 40 -2.98 -17.13 -1.39
N HIS A 41 -3.18 -15.99 -2.03
CA HIS A 41 -2.81 -15.82 -3.44
C HIS A 41 -1.31 -15.79 -3.65
N SER A 42 -0.55 -15.11 -2.79
CA SER A 42 0.90 -15.09 -2.82
C SER A 42 1.49 -16.50 -2.69
N ASP A 43 1.07 -17.28 -1.69
CA ASP A 43 1.57 -18.64 -1.47
C ASP A 43 1.30 -19.54 -2.69
N ALA A 44 0.09 -19.45 -3.27
CA ALA A 44 -0.26 -20.18 -4.49
C ALA A 44 0.54 -19.72 -5.73
N CYS A 45 1.02 -18.48 -5.75
CA CYS A 45 1.78 -17.90 -6.84
C CYS A 45 3.29 -18.14 -6.72
N GLN A 46 3.81 -18.34 -5.50
CA GLN A 46 5.22 -18.64 -5.29
C GLN A 46 5.61 -19.95 -6.01
N ALA A 47 4.79 -21.00 -5.88
CA ALA A 47 5.05 -22.27 -6.55
C ALA A 47 5.10 -22.15 -8.09
N GLN A 48 4.23 -21.32 -8.67
CA GLN A 48 4.12 -21.12 -10.12
C GLN A 48 5.21 -20.21 -10.68
N SER A 49 5.57 -19.17 -9.94
CA SER A 49 6.56 -18.18 -10.36
C SER A 49 7.99 -18.65 -10.14
N GLN A 50 8.20 -19.62 -9.24
CA GLN A 50 9.53 -20.06 -8.79
C GLN A 50 10.36 -18.90 -8.22
N VAL A 51 9.70 -17.87 -7.70
CA VAL A 51 10.36 -16.71 -7.09
C VAL A 51 11.10 -17.13 -5.82
N ASP A 52 12.31 -16.61 -5.65
CA ASP A 52 13.11 -16.83 -4.45
C ASP A 52 12.42 -16.19 -3.23
N SER A 53 12.35 -16.93 -2.11
CA SER A 53 11.72 -16.44 -0.89
C SER A 53 12.32 -15.13 -0.39
N LYS A 54 13.62 -14.88 -0.59
CA LYS A 54 14.26 -13.61 -0.20
C LYS A 54 13.78 -12.44 -1.04
N LEU A 55 13.48 -12.66 -2.32
CA LEU A 55 12.89 -11.62 -3.16
C LEU A 55 11.45 -11.30 -2.73
N LEU A 56 10.70 -12.30 -2.25
CA LEU A 56 9.40 -12.08 -1.64
C LEU A 56 9.49 -11.34 -0.30
N GLU A 57 10.43 -11.72 0.56
CA GLU A 57 10.70 -11.00 1.80
C GLU A 57 11.10 -9.54 1.53
N SER A 58 11.98 -9.31 0.55
CA SER A 58 12.37 -7.95 0.13
C SER A 58 11.16 -7.16 -0.38
N LEU A 59 10.34 -7.76 -1.25
CA LEU A 59 9.10 -7.16 -1.72
C LEU A 59 8.17 -6.80 -0.55
N LEU A 60 7.98 -7.72 0.39
CA LEU A 60 7.20 -7.52 1.63
C LEU A 60 7.87 -6.52 2.58
N ASN A 61 9.14 -6.19 2.42
CA ASN A 61 9.81 -5.11 3.16
C ASN A 61 9.79 -3.78 2.41
N GLY A 62 9.09 -3.70 1.28
CA GLY A 62 9.01 -2.49 0.45
C GLY A 62 10.19 -2.31 -0.51
N GLU A 63 11.01 -3.33 -0.68
CA GLU A 63 12.14 -3.34 -1.60
C GLU A 63 11.77 -4.09 -2.89
N LEU A 64 11.52 -3.32 -3.97
CA LEU A 64 11.17 -3.87 -5.27
C LEU A 64 12.45 -4.15 -6.08
N ILE A 65 12.88 -5.40 -6.06
CA ILE A 65 13.99 -5.90 -6.87
C ILE A 65 13.43 -6.43 -8.19
N ASP A 66 13.88 -5.91 -9.33
CA ASP A 66 13.40 -6.39 -10.63
C ASP A 66 14.04 -7.73 -10.97
N ASP A 67 13.26 -8.79 -10.81
CA ASP A 67 13.64 -10.17 -11.10
C ASP A 67 12.54 -10.86 -11.92
N PRO A 68 12.87 -11.70 -12.92
CA PRO A 68 11.87 -12.39 -13.73
C PRO A 68 10.90 -13.27 -12.91
N GLY A 69 11.37 -13.94 -11.86
CA GLY A 69 10.53 -14.72 -10.94
C GLY A 69 9.59 -13.81 -10.15
N LEU A 70 10.09 -12.67 -9.66
CA LEU A 70 9.26 -11.70 -8.94
C LEU A 70 8.20 -11.04 -9.84
N ARG A 71 8.53 -10.75 -11.10
CA ARG A 71 7.55 -10.27 -12.10
C ARG A 71 6.42 -11.27 -12.32
N LYS A 72 6.76 -12.54 -12.52
CA LYS A 72 5.78 -13.64 -12.64
C LYS A 72 4.91 -13.77 -11.40
N HIS A 73 5.50 -13.62 -10.21
CA HIS A 73 4.78 -13.66 -8.94
C HIS A 73 3.75 -12.54 -8.85
N VAL A 74 4.17 -11.29 -9.10
CA VAL A 74 3.29 -10.12 -9.09
C VAL A 74 2.16 -10.26 -10.11
N TYR A 75 2.47 -10.68 -11.34
CA TYR A 75 1.46 -10.97 -12.35
C TYR A 75 0.44 -12.01 -11.86
N CYS A 76 0.90 -13.15 -11.33
CA CYS A 76 0.03 -14.20 -10.82
C CYS A 76 -0.89 -13.69 -9.70
N VAL A 77 -0.35 -12.94 -8.73
CA VAL A 77 -1.12 -12.41 -7.61
C VAL A 77 -2.17 -11.41 -8.09
N LEU A 78 -1.79 -10.44 -8.92
CA LEU A 78 -2.73 -9.44 -9.46
C LEU A 78 -3.83 -10.10 -10.31
N LEU A 79 -3.49 -11.15 -11.06
CA LEU A 79 -4.44 -11.92 -11.85
C LEU A 79 -5.44 -12.67 -10.95
N LYS A 80 -4.96 -13.36 -9.89
CA LYS A 80 -5.83 -14.05 -8.92
C LYS A 80 -6.73 -13.07 -8.15
N CYS A 81 -6.20 -11.91 -7.80
CA CYS A 81 -6.96 -10.80 -7.21
C CYS A 81 -7.98 -10.17 -8.17
N LYS A 82 -7.98 -10.56 -9.45
CA LYS A 82 -8.80 -9.99 -10.54
C LYS A 82 -8.59 -8.48 -10.72
N MET A 83 -7.37 -8.01 -10.46
CA MET A 83 -6.97 -6.61 -10.67
C MET A 83 -6.52 -6.34 -12.09
N ILE A 84 -5.99 -7.38 -12.76
CA ILE A 84 -5.52 -7.32 -14.15
C ILE A 84 -6.15 -8.43 -15.02
N GLY A 85 -6.08 -8.25 -16.33
CA GLY A 85 -6.39 -9.27 -17.32
C GLY A 85 -5.19 -10.19 -17.62
N LYS A 86 -5.42 -11.19 -18.47
CA LYS A 86 -4.35 -12.08 -19.00
C LYS A 86 -3.30 -11.33 -19.85
N ASP A 87 -3.61 -10.12 -20.26
CA ASP A 87 -2.73 -9.21 -20.99
C ASP A 87 -1.88 -8.32 -20.06
N GLY A 88 -1.99 -8.52 -18.73
CA GLY A 88 -1.26 -7.73 -17.73
C GLY A 88 -1.91 -6.39 -17.41
N LYS A 89 -2.96 -5.98 -18.13
CA LYS A 89 -3.55 -4.64 -18.02
C LYS A 89 -4.58 -4.55 -16.91
N LEU A 90 -4.66 -3.36 -16.30
CA LEU A 90 -5.60 -3.05 -15.23
C LEU A 90 -7.05 -3.25 -15.67
N GLN A 91 -7.80 -4.05 -14.91
CA GLN A 91 -9.24 -4.23 -15.07
C GLN A 91 -9.99 -3.13 -14.33
N LYS A 92 -10.09 -1.94 -14.95
CA LYS A 92 -10.63 -0.72 -14.31
C LYS A 92 -11.98 -0.94 -13.62
N ALA A 93 -12.93 -1.61 -14.29
CA ALA A 93 -14.25 -1.89 -13.73
C ALA A 93 -14.19 -2.81 -12.48
N ALA A 94 -13.30 -3.81 -12.49
CA ALA A 94 -13.13 -4.71 -11.34
C ALA A 94 -12.50 -3.98 -10.14
N ILE A 95 -11.52 -3.11 -10.39
CA ILE A 95 -10.92 -2.26 -9.36
C ILE A 95 -11.94 -1.29 -8.78
N LEU A 96 -12.69 -0.57 -9.63
CA LEU A 96 -13.75 0.34 -9.18
C LEU A 96 -14.76 -0.39 -8.28
N GLY A 97 -15.22 -1.58 -8.68
CA GLY A 97 -16.14 -2.38 -7.87
C GLY A 97 -15.55 -2.81 -6.51
N LYS A 98 -14.29 -3.25 -6.49
CA LYS A 98 -13.59 -3.66 -5.25
C LYS A 98 -13.27 -2.49 -4.31
N MET A 99 -13.03 -1.31 -4.86
CA MET A 99 -12.60 -0.12 -4.11
C MET A 99 -13.77 0.79 -3.72
N ALA A 100 -14.92 0.72 -4.41
CA ALA A 100 -16.11 1.51 -4.12
C ALA A 100 -16.58 1.51 -2.65
N PRO A 101 -16.58 0.38 -1.91
CA PRO A 101 -16.99 0.38 -0.51
C PRO A 101 -15.94 0.95 0.45
N ARG A 102 -14.73 1.28 -0.03
CA ARG A 102 -13.63 1.73 0.81
C ARG A 102 -13.55 3.26 0.88
N VAL A 103 -13.23 3.78 2.06
CA VAL A 103 -13.09 5.23 2.33
C VAL A 103 -11.94 5.84 1.51
N ASP A 104 -10.84 5.11 1.36
CA ASP A 104 -9.64 5.46 0.58
C ASP A 104 -9.72 5.02 -0.90
N GLY A 105 -10.69 4.17 -1.23
CA GLY A 105 -10.78 3.49 -2.51
C GLY A 105 -10.86 4.42 -3.71
N ARG A 106 -11.58 5.54 -3.61
CA ARG A 106 -11.70 6.51 -4.71
C ARG A 106 -10.33 7.08 -5.12
N ASN A 107 -9.48 7.40 -4.14
CA ASN A 107 -8.20 8.02 -4.45
C ASN A 107 -7.20 6.98 -4.97
N ALA A 108 -7.19 5.78 -4.37
CA ALA A 108 -6.40 4.66 -4.86
C ALA A 108 -6.79 4.26 -6.30
N THR A 109 -8.09 4.22 -6.63
CA THR A 109 -8.54 3.94 -8.00
C THR A 109 -8.03 4.98 -9.00
N LYS A 110 -8.12 6.28 -8.68
CA LYS A 110 -7.59 7.33 -9.56
C LYS A 110 -6.10 7.17 -9.83
N VAL A 111 -5.34 6.82 -8.79
CA VAL A 111 -3.90 6.56 -8.93
C VAL A 111 -3.63 5.35 -9.82
N LEU A 112 -4.33 4.23 -9.59
CA LEU A 112 -4.20 3.03 -10.42
C LEU A 112 -4.60 3.29 -11.88
N GLU A 113 -5.65 4.06 -12.12
CA GLU A 113 -6.04 4.48 -13.47
C GLU A 113 -4.95 5.32 -14.14
N SER A 114 -4.30 6.23 -13.41
CA SER A 114 -3.15 6.99 -13.92
C SER A 114 -1.95 6.11 -14.28
N CYS A 115 -1.89 4.89 -13.73
CA CYS A 115 -0.89 3.88 -14.06
C CYS A 115 -1.35 2.92 -15.16
N SER A 116 -2.58 2.99 -15.67
CA SER A 116 -3.16 1.91 -16.50
C SER A 116 -2.53 1.70 -17.88
N GLU A 117 -1.74 2.65 -18.36
CA GLU A 117 -1.12 2.61 -19.70
C GLU A 117 0.33 2.11 -19.70
N GLN A 118 0.71 1.31 -18.69
CA GLN A 118 2.03 0.70 -18.68
C GLN A 118 2.23 -0.22 -19.89
N LYS A 119 3.48 -0.26 -20.36
CA LYS A 119 3.93 -1.09 -21.48
C LYS A 119 4.95 -2.11 -21.00
N GLY A 120 5.16 -3.15 -21.79
CA GLY A 120 6.11 -4.22 -21.52
C GLY A 120 6.15 -5.21 -22.68
N ASP A 121 7.17 -6.06 -22.72
CA ASP A 121 7.36 -7.05 -23.79
C ASP A 121 6.47 -8.28 -23.59
N SER A 122 6.04 -8.52 -22.35
CA SER A 122 5.13 -9.60 -21.93
C SER A 122 4.00 -9.10 -21.00
N PRO A 123 2.92 -9.87 -20.82
CA PRO A 123 1.91 -9.57 -19.80
C PRO A 123 2.48 -9.41 -18.38
N GLU A 124 3.51 -10.19 -18.05
CA GLU A 124 4.23 -10.10 -16.77
C GLU A 124 4.93 -8.74 -16.62
N ASP A 125 5.54 -8.23 -17.70
CA ASP A 125 6.20 -6.92 -17.71
C ASP A 125 5.19 -5.79 -17.57
N VAL A 126 4.07 -5.87 -18.27
CA VAL A 126 2.97 -4.89 -18.15
C VAL A 126 2.45 -4.85 -16.72
N ALA A 127 2.21 -6.02 -16.11
CA ALA A 127 1.74 -6.12 -14.73
C ALA A 127 2.76 -5.64 -13.71
N TRP A 128 4.05 -5.95 -13.91
CA TRP A 128 5.14 -5.47 -13.07
C TRP A 128 5.27 -3.94 -13.11
N ASN A 129 5.24 -3.35 -14.30
CA ASN A 129 5.33 -1.91 -14.45
C ASN A 129 4.10 -1.22 -13.83
N LEU A 130 2.91 -1.83 -13.97
CA LEU A 130 1.69 -1.34 -13.34
C LEU A 130 1.81 -1.38 -11.82
N PHE A 131 2.33 -2.49 -11.28
CA PHE A 131 2.56 -2.68 -9.86
C PHE A 131 3.54 -1.63 -9.32
N ARG A 132 4.69 -1.45 -9.98
CA ARG A 132 5.68 -0.42 -9.63
C ARG A 132 5.08 0.99 -9.63
N CYS A 133 4.35 1.36 -10.69
CA CYS A 133 3.70 2.68 -10.74
C CYS A 133 2.72 2.88 -9.58
N GLY A 134 1.91 1.87 -9.26
CA GLY A 134 1.01 1.90 -8.12
C GLY A 134 1.74 1.95 -6.78
N TYR A 135 2.85 1.23 -6.64
CA TYR A 135 3.72 1.22 -5.47
C TYR A 135 4.36 2.60 -5.23
N ASP A 136 5.00 3.18 -6.25
CA ASP A 136 5.65 4.49 -6.20
C ASP A 136 4.66 5.61 -5.82
N LYS A 137 3.41 5.49 -6.29
CA LYS A 137 2.32 6.41 -5.97
C LYS A 137 1.54 6.05 -4.70
N LYS A 138 1.99 5.01 -3.99
CA LYS A 138 1.46 4.53 -2.72
C LYS A 138 0.05 3.93 -2.77
N ALA A 139 -0.46 3.58 -3.96
CA ALA A 139 -1.79 2.99 -4.15
C ALA A 139 -1.82 1.46 -4.10
N LEU A 140 -0.66 0.81 -4.17
CA LEU A 140 -0.51 -0.65 -3.97
C LEU A 140 0.33 -0.98 -2.73
N LEU A 141 0.46 -0.02 -1.81
CA LEU A 141 1.01 -0.31 -0.48
C LEU A 141 -0.04 -1.08 0.32
N PHE A 142 0.39 -2.20 0.87
CA PHE A 142 -0.34 -2.93 1.88
C PHE A 142 0.36 -2.69 3.22
N ASP A 143 -0.35 -2.68 4.34
CA ASP A 143 0.32 -2.53 5.66
C ASP A 143 1.35 -3.64 5.96
N TYR A 144 1.39 -4.70 5.14
CA TYR A 144 2.44 -5.73 5.20
C TYR A 144 3.74 -5.35 4.52
N MET A 145 3.75 -4.30 3.69
CA MET A 145 4.95 -3.65 3.18
C MET A 145 5.23 -2.45 4.08
N PRO A 146 6.26 -2.49 4.94
CA PRO A 146 6.66 -1.31 5.68
C PRO A 146 6.94 -0.23 4.64
N SER A 147 6.21 0.87 4.77
CA SER A 147 6.48 2.05 3.97
C SER A 147 7.90 2.47 4.30
N GLY A 148 8.86 2.28 3.40
CA GLY A 148 10.24 2.71 3.58
C GLY A 148 10.26 4.19 3.98
N GLY A 149 10.42 4.45 5.28
CA GLY A 149 10.17 5.75 5.88
C GLY A 149 9.73 5.73 7.35
N GLY A 150 10.43 4.98 8.21
CA GLY A 150 10.58 5.30 9.63
C GLY A 150 9.50 4.81 10.60
N GLY A 151 9.87 3.78 11.37
CA GLY A 151 9.54 3.66 12.80
C GLY A 151 8.23 2.97 13.13
N ASP A 152 8.34 1.70 13.52
CA ASP A 152 7.42 1.08 14.46
C ASP A 152 7.26 1.98 15.70
N ILE A 153 6.01 2.28 16.06
CA ILE A 153 5.64 2.39 17.47
C ILE A 153 4.39 1.56 17.66
N ASP A 154 4.61 0.28 17.91
CA ASP A 154 3.84 -0.41 18.92
C ASP A 154 3.95 0.38 20.23
N ASN A 155 2.82 0.79 20.80
CA ASN A 155 2.73 1.10 22.22
C ASN A 155 1.41 0.55 22.78
N ASN A 156 1.49 -0.75 23.06
CA ASN A 156 1.19 -1.41 24.32
C ASN A 156 -0.19 -1.24 25.00
N SER A 157 -0.73 -2.41 25.31
CA SER A 157 -1.61 -2.76 26.44
C SER A 157 -1.66 -1.78 27.61
N ASN A 158 -2.89 -1.44 28.01
CA ASN A 158 -3.47 -1.85 29.30
C ASN A 158 -4.99 -1.69 29.26
#